data_AF-A0A970NTG4-F1
#
_entry.id   AF-A0A970NTG4-F1
#
_cell.length_a   1.000
_cell.length_b   1.000
_cell.length_c   1.000
_cell.angle_alpha   90.00
_cell.angle_beta   90.00
_cell.angle_gamma   90.00
#
_symmetry.space_group_name_H-M   'P 1'
#
loop_
_entity.id
_entity.type
_entity.pdbx_description
1 polymer ?
#
loop_
_entity_poly.entity_id
_entity_poly.type
_entity_poly.pdbx_seq_one_letter_code
_entity_poly.pdbx_strand_id
1 'polypeptide(L)'
;MKKILLVLVILASIFTFWGCQQKPTTEEEVLQPPEYSLVEKKYEAPQTLTITPPKGNNVTVYYTLDGSDPDTTSARYQKPLVLDQDVHVNSIAVDESGRQSAIVSAFFRFVDREAQTDLINSIAGQWTDNLGHYYYFGKHEDGSDSNTLQYRTDTDAYAALYRVLQVSRTSISIEVYEVKTYGMAPGYTTFNIDTGEEGDAIIHIHGMDWYYVSDAPLF
;
A
#
# COMPACT_ATOMS: atom_id res chain seq x y z
N MET A 1 65.52 31.44 -51.45
CA MET A 1 65.26 30.82 -52.77
C MET A 1 64.10 29.83 -52.57
N LYS A 2 62.84 30.25 -52.73
CA LYS A 2 62.02 30.17 -53.95
C LYS A 2 61.03 31.35 -53.96
N LYS A 3 60.84 31.95 -55.15
CA LYS A 3 59.91 33.04 -55.45
C LYS A 3 58.66 32.47 -56.16
N ILE A 4 57.65 33.33 -56.39
CA ILE A 4 56.62 33.34 -57.49
C ILE A 4 55.34 32.53 -57.17
N LEU A 5 54.06 32.94 -57.37
CA LEU A 5 53.30 34.11 -57.91
C LEU A 5 51.82 33.89 -57.46
N LEU A 6 51.08 34.87 -56.91
CA LEU A 6 50.08 35.79 -57.54
C LEU A 6 48.80 35.14 -58.14
N VAL A 7 47.61 35.47 -57.63
CA VAL A 7 46.39 35.91 -58.39
C VAL A 7 45.46 36.73 -57.47
N LEU A 8 45.05 37.92 -57.94
CA LEU A 8 44.05 38.87 -57.42
C LEU A 8 42.60 38.44 -57.70
N VAL A 9 41.60 38.90 -56.93
CA VAL A 9 40.48 39.78 -57.37
C VAL A 9 39.44 40.02 -56.25
N ILE A 10 39.02 41.28 -56.18
CA ILE A 10 38.11 42.05 -55.30
C ILE A 10 36.63 41.65 -55.47
N LEU A 11 35.78 41.72 -54.42
CA LEU A 11 34.51 42.49 -54.44
C LEU A 11 33.76 42.53 -53.10
N ALA A 12 33.26 43.72 -52.78
CA ALA A 12 32.53 44.10 -51.58
C ALA A 12 31.07 43.65 -51.60
N SER A 13 30.53 43.32 -50.44
CA SER A 13 29.10 43.49 -50.16
C SER A 13 28.85 43.53 -48.65
N ILE A 14 28.62 44.75 -48.16
CA ILE A 14 27.92 45.05 -46.91
C ILE A 14 26.54 44.42 -47.02
N PHE A 15 26.22 43.47 -46.15
CA PHE A 15 24.84 43.21 -45.75
C PHE A 15 24.79 43.20 -44.24
N THR A 16 24.28 44.31 -43.71
CA THR A 16 23.81 44.45 -42.35
C THR A 16 22.81 43.34 -42.03
N PHE A 17 23.25 42.33 -41.29
CA PHE A 17 22.32 41.40 -40.64
C PHE A 17 21.70 42.13 -39.44
N TRP A 18 20.66 42.88 -39.76
CA TRP A 18 19.67 43.37 -38.82
C TRP A 18 18.67 42.24 -38.59
N GLY A 19 18.43 41.88 -37.33
CA GLY A 19 17.48 40.84 -36.94
C GLY A 19 18.11 39.45 -36.87
N CYS A 20 18.09 38.73 -35.76
CA CYS A 20 17.27 38.83 -34.56
C CYS A 20 18.20 38.52 -33.38
N GLN A 21 18.35 39.44 -32.43
CA GLN A 21 18.74 39.03 -31.09
C GLN A 21 17.57 38.17 -30.61
N GLN A 22 17.74 36.86 -30.55
CA GLN A 22 16.86 36.07 -29.68
C GLN A 22 17.04 36.70 -28.30
N LYS A 23 16.02 37.44 -27.84
CA LYS A 23 15.92 37.89 -26.46
C LYS A 23 16.26 36.64 -25.63
N PRO A 24 17.28 36.67 -24.75
CA PRO A 24 17.58 35.51 -23.93
C PRO A 24 16.28 35.14 -23.22
N THR A 25 15.75 33.96 -23.53
CA THR A 25 14.61 33.41 -22.82
C THR A 25 15.10 33.23 -21.41
N THR A 26 14.69 34.12 -20.51
CA THR A 26 14.82 33.91 -19.08
C THR A 26 14.07 32.62 -18.80
N GLU A 27 14.81 31.53 -18.62
CA GLU A 27 14.28 30.28 -18.10
C GLU A 27 13.76 30.63 -16.70
N GLU A 28 12.43 30.75 -16.60
CA GLU A 28 11.77 31.10 -15.35
C GLU A 28 12.10 29.98 -14.36
N GLU A 29 12.83 30.34 -13.30
CA GLU A 29 13.22 29.40 -12.26
C GLU A 29 11.95 28.87 -11.59
N VAL A 30 11.56 27.64 -11.95
CA VAL A 30 10.39 26.96 -11.38
C VAL A 30 10.76 26.39 -10.02
N LEU A 31 9.99 26.78 -9.00
CA LEU A 31 10.13 26.23 -7.65
C LEU A 31 9.74 24.75 -7.66
N GLN A 32 10.68 23.89 -7.27
CA GLN A 32 10.47 22.44 -7.21
C GLN A 32 9.43 22.07 -6.14
N PRO A 33 8.68 20.98 -6.28
CA PRO A 33 7.79 20.51 -5.23
C PRO A 33 8.56 20.00 -4.00
N PRO A 34 7.91 19.93 -2.82
CA PRO A 34 8.46 19.21 -1.67
C PRO A 34 8.71 17.73 -1.97
N GLU A 35 9.62 17.12 -1.22
CA GLU A 35 9.90 15.68 -1.31
C GLU A 35 9.43 14.94 -0.06
N TYR A 36 8.81 13.76 -0.25
CA TYR A 36 8.40 12.89 0.85
C TYR A 36 9.47 11.84 1.16
N SER A 37 9.72 11.60 2.45
CA SER A 37 10.62 10.53 2.89
C SER A 37 10.03 9.13 2.77
N LEU A 38 8.70 9.05 2.63
CA LEU A 38 7.96 7.80 2.49
C LEU A 38 7.62 7.55 1.02
N VAL A 39 7.50 6.28 0.67
CA VAL A 39 7.05 5.83 -0.64
C VAL A 39 5.61 5.33 -0.53
N GLU A 40 4.82 5.50 -1.57
CA GLU A 40 3.45 4.98 -1.60
C GLU A 40 3.46 3.45 -1.57
N LYS A 41 3.06 2.90 -0.44
CA LYS A 41 2.86 1.46 -0.24
C LYS A 41 1.96 1.23 0.96
N LYS A 42 1.69 -0.05 1.21
CA LYS A 42 1.05 -0.51 2.44
C LYS A 42 2.09 -0.61 3.57
N TYR A 43 1.75 -0.06 4.73
CA TYR A 43 2.53 -0.10 5.97
C TYR A 43 1.80 -0.92 7.03
N GLU A 44 2.56 -1.70 7.81
CA GLU A 44 2.00 -2.56 8.87
C GLU A 44 2.14 -1.97 10.28
N ALA A 45 2.76 -0.80 10.38
CA ALA A 45 3.00 -0.08 11.63
C ALA A 45 3.03 1.43 11.35
N PRO A 46 2.75 2.28 12.36
CA PRO A 46 2.85 3.71 12.23
C PRO A 46 4.19 4.15 11.61
N GLN A 47 4.13 5.15 10.73
CA GLN A 47 5.28 5.70 10.03
C GLN A 47 5.44 7.18 10.34
N THR A 48 6.68 7.64 10.24
CA THR A 48 6.99 9.07 10.33
C THR A 48 7.26 9.63 8.93
N LEU A 49 6.36 10.47 8.44
CA LEU A 49 6.53 11.22 7.20
C LEU A 49 7.34 12.49 7.47
N THR A 50 8.49 12.59 6.81
CA THR A 50 9.25 13.84 6.69
C THR A 50 8.97 14.45 5.32
N ILE A 51 8.60 15.73 5.31
CA ILE A 51 8.42 16.53 4.10
C ILE A 51 9.60 17.49 3.97
N THR A 52 10.43 17.29 2.96
CA THR A 52 11.62 18.11 2.73
C THR A 52 11.24 19.28 1.81
N PRO A 53 11.40 20.53 2.24
CA PRO A 53 11.19 21.68 1.36
C PRO A 53 12.23 21.66 0.21
N PRO A 54 11.86 22.14 -0.99
CA PRO A 54 12.82 22.33 -2.06
C PRO A 54 13.88 23.37 -1.67
N LYS A 55 15.00 23.38 -2.40
CA LYS A 55 16.01 24.44 -2.25
C LYS A 55 15.41 25.78 -2.67
N GLY A 56 15.64 26.81 -1.86
CA GLY A 56 15.20 28.18 -2.13
C GLY A 56 15.32 29.06 -0.88
N ASN A 57 15.16 30.37 -1.06
CA ASN A 57 15.15 31.31 0.05
C ASN A 57 13.80 31.26 0.76
N ASN A 58 13.80 31.06 2.08
CA ASN A 58 12.62 31.16 2.94
C ASN A 58 11.39 30.36 2.46
N VAL A 59 11.61 29.12 1.99
CA VAL A 59 10.53 28.26 1.51
C VAL A 59 9.72 27.70 2.68
N THR A 60 8.40 27.89 2.65
CA THR A 60 7.44 27.29 3.58
C THR A 60 6.65 26.20 2.86
N VAL A 61 6.42 25.06 3.50
CA VAL A 61 5.58 23.98 2.97
C VAL A 61 4.22 23.98 3.67
N TYR A 62 3.16 23.90 2.88
CA TYR A 62 1.78 23.76 3.32
C TYR A 62 1.24 22.40 2.89
N TYR A 63 0.37 21.80 3.70
CA TYR A 63 -0.16 20.46 3.44
C TYR A 63 -1.59 20.27 3.93
N THR A 64 -2.22 19.24 3.38
CA THR A 64 -3.54 18.70 3.76
C THR A 64 -3.42 17.19 3.92
N LEU A 65 -4.32 16.58 4.70
CA LEU A 65 -4.32 15.14 5.01
C LEU A 65 -5.60 14.42 4.54
N ASP A 66 -6.55 15.18 3.99
CA ASP A 66 -7.81 14.70 3.43
C ASP A 66 -7.77 14.62 1.90
N GLY A 67 -6.64 14.94 1.29
CA GLY A 67 -6.46 14.97 -0.17
C GLY A 67 -6.99 16.22 -0.85
N SER A 68 -7.43 17.26 -0.13
CA SER A 68 -7.76 18.55 -0.76
C SER A 68 -6.50 19.25 -1.27
N ASP A 69 -6.63 20.15 -2.24
CA ASP A 69 -5.49 20.96 -2.69
C ASP A 69 -5.02 21.89 -1.56
N PRO A 70 -3.71 21.91 -1.21
CA PRO A 70 -3.22 22.82 -0.19
C PRO A 70 -2.97 24.21 -0.76
N ASP A 71 -3.12 25.21 0.09
CA ASP A 71 -2.80 26.60 -0.19
C ASP A 71 -2.11 27.27 1.02
N THR A 72 -1.88 28.58 0.97
CA THR A 72 -1.24 29.33 2.06
C THR A 72 -2.09 29.46 3.33
N THR A 73 -3.36 29.04 3.29
CA THR A 73 -4.25 28.96 4.46
C THR A 73 -4.26 27.58 5.11
N SER A 74 -3.71 26.58 4.42
CA SER A 74 -3.59 25.20 4.90
C SER A 74 -2.57 25.06 6.02
N ALA A 75 -2.46 23.85 6.59
CA ALA A 75 -1.54 23.60 7.69
C ALA A 75 -0.07 23.76 7.25
N ARG A 76 0.74 24.49 8.04
CA ARG A 76 2.19 24.63 7.80
C ARG A 76 2.95 23.42 8.32
N TYR A 77 3.79 22.83 7.48
CA TYR A 77 4.70 21.76 7.89
C TYR A 77 5.85 22.34 8.73
N GLN A 78 5.97 21.88 9.97
CA GLN A 78 6.97 22.36 10.95
C GLN A 78 7.75 21.23 11.62
N LYS A 79 7.17 20.02 11.64
CA LYS A 79 7.76 18.82 12.23
C LYS A 79 7.26 17.59 11.48
N PRO A 80 8.00 16.47 11.52
CA PRO A 80 7.54 15.22 10.92
C PRO A 80 6.15 14.82 11.40
N LEU A 81 5.37 14.20 10.50
CA LEU A 81 4.01 13.76 10.75
C LEU A 81 4.02 12.27 11.11
N VAL A 82 3.34 11.89 12.17
CA VAL A 82 3.11 10.47 12.50
C VAL A 82 1.82 10.07 11.79
N LEU A 83 1.93 9.06 10.93
CA LEU A 83 0.82 8.49 10.15
C LEU A 83 0.59 7.06 10.64
N ASP A 84 -0.64 6.73 11.01
CA ASP A 84 -1.03 5.43 11.57
C ASP A 84 -2.28 4.83 10.91
N GLN A 85 -2.92 5.58 10.01
CA GLN A 85 -4.10 5.18 9.24
C GLN A 85 -4.01 5.66 7.79
N ASP A 86 -4.86 5.11 6.92
CA ASP A 86 -4.97 5.51 5.51
C ASP A 86 -5.13 7.04 5.39
N VAL A 87 -4.27 7.68 4.60
CA VAL A 87 -4.21 9.15 4.53
C VAL A 87 -3.73 9.63 3.16
N HIS A 88 -4.41 10.65 2.63
CA HIS A 88 -4.02 11.37 1.41
C HIS A 88 -3.28 12.65 1.80
N VAL A 89 -1.97 12.68 1.55
CA VAL A 89 -1.15 13.85 1.84
C VAL A 89 -0.93 14.60 0.54
N ASN A 90 -1.38 15.86 0.49
CA ASN A 90 -1.00 16.79 -0.56
C ASN A 90 -0.11 17.88 0.04
N SER A 91 0.86 18.38 -0.71
CA SER A 91 1.74 19.47 -0.23
C SER A 91 2.17 20.42 -1.33
N ILE A 92 2.36 21.70 -0.97
CA ILE A 92 2.90 22.74 -1.85
C ILE A 92 4.04 23.45 -1.12
N ALA A 93 5.07 23.86 -1.86
CA ALA A 93 6.09 24.79 -1.39
C ALA A 93 5.76 26.22 -1.85
N VAL A 94 5.99 27.20 -0.98
CA VAL A 94 5.84 28.63 -1.27
C VAL A 94 7.09 29.38 -0.81
N ASP A 95 7.71 30.14 -1.70
CA ASP A 95 8.89 30.97 -1.36
C ASP A 95 8.50 32.36 -0.85
N GLU A 96 9.50 33.16 -0.45
CA GLU A 96 9.29 34.53 0.05
C GLU A 96 8.69 35.50 -0.98
N SER A 97 8.83 35.20 -2.28
CA SER A 97 8.25 36.00 -3.37
C SER A 97 6.81 35.58 -3.67
N GLY A 98 6.28 34.56 -2.98
CA GLY A 98 4.95 34.00 -3.19
C GLY A 98 4.87 33.04 -4.38
N ARG A 99 6.00 32.63 -4.97
CA ARG A 99 5.99 31.60 -6.02
C ARG A 99 5.62 30.26 -5.38
N GLN A 100 4.75 29.52 -6.07
CA GLN A 100 4.29 28.21 -5.63
C GLN A 100 4.90 27.11 -6.49
N SER A 101 5.22 25.98 -5.87
CA SER A 101 5.54 24.76 -6.61
C SER A 101 4.28 24.11 -7.20
N ALA A 102 4.47 23.09 -8.04
CA ALA A 102 3.41 22.12 -8.27
C ALA A 102 3.02 21.41 -6.95
N ILE A 103 1.77 20.95 -6.88
CA ILE A 103 1.29 20.11 -5.77
C ILE A 103 1.93 18.72 -5.91
N VAL A 104 2.52 18.22 -4.84
CA VAL A 104 2.87 16.80 -4.70
C VAL A 104 1.76 16.11 -3.91
N SER A 105 1.38 14.90 -4.33
CA SER A 105 0.33 14.10 -3.71
C SER A 105 0.86 12.69 -3.44
N ALA A 106 0.50 12.13 -2.29
CA ALA A 106 0.74 10.73 -1.98
C ALA A 106 -0.40 10.12 -1.15
N PHE A 107 -0.77 8.88 -1.45
CA PHE A 107 -1.65 8.06 -0.64
C PHE A 107 -0.88 6.99 0.14
N PHE A 108 -0.88 7.10 1.46
CA PHE A 108 -0.23 6.12 2.34
C PHE A 108 -1.30 5.20 2.94
N ARG A 109 -1.09 3.90 2.80
CA ARG A 109 -2.01 2.87 3.28
C ARG A 109 -1.47 2.19 4.53
N PHE A 110 -2.32 1.93 5.51
CA PHE A 110 -1.98 1.29 6.77
C PHE A 110 -2.86 0.07 7.04
N VAL A 111 -2.27 -0.95 7.65
CA VAL A 111 -3.04 -2.04 8.26
C VAL A 111 -3.71 -1.50 9.51
N ASP A 112 -5.03 -1.49 9.50
CA ASP A 112 -5.84 -1.22 10.68
C ASP A 112 -5.78 -2.42 11.63
N ARG A 113 -4.81 -2.41 12.56
CA ARG A 113 -4.60 -3.52 13.51
C ARG A 113 -5.73 -3.64 14.54
N GLU A 114 -6.38 -2.53 14.87
CA GLU A 114 -7.53 -2.53 15.77
C GLU A 114 -8.70 -3.24 15.09
N ALA A 115 -9.09 -2.79 13.89
CA ALA A 115 -10.13 -3.47 13.11
C ALA A 115 -9.77 -4.93 12.81
N GLN A 116 -8.50 -5.25 12.57
CA GLN A 116 -8.06 -6.63 12.41
C GLN A 116 -8.26 -7.47 13.67
N THR A 117 -7.94 -6.91 14.85
CA THR A 117 -8.10 -7.61 16.12
C THR A 117 -9.59 -7.81 16.43
N ASP A 118 -10.40 -6.78 16.22
CA ASP A 118 -11.84 -6.84 16.42
C ASP A 118 -12.51 -7.82 15.47
N LEU A 119 -12.11 -7.84 14.19
CA LEU A 119 -12.60 -8.80 13.23
C LEU A 119 -12.20 -10.23 13.61
N ILE A 120 -10.93 -10.47 13.97
CA ILE A 120 -10.46 -11.78 14.41
C ILE A 120 -11.24 -12.25 15.64
N ASN A 121 -11.53 -11.35 16.57
CA ASN A 121 -12.31 -11.65 17.77
C ASN A 121 -13.79 -11.89 17.46
N SER A 122 -14.38 -11.17 16.49
CA SER A 122 -15.79 -11.35 16.12
C SER A 122 -16.05 -12.69 15.43
N ILE A 123 -15.06 -13.19 14.68
CA ILE A 123 -15.14 -14.53 14.08
C ILE A 123 -14.62 -15.64 15.00
N ALA A 124 -14.07 -15.28 16.16
CA ALA A 124 -13.59 -16.28 17.12
C ALA A 124 -14.79 -17.02 17.73
N GLY A 125 -14.75 -18.35 17.68
CA GLY A 125 -15.85 -19.17 18.18
C GLY A 125 -16.04 -20.47 17.41
N GLN A 126 -17.14 -21.15 17.74
CA GLN A 126 -17.57 -22.39 17.12
C GLN A 126 -18.58 -22.11 16.01
N TRP A 127 -18.30 -22.58 14.80
CA TRP A 127 -19.14 -22.45 13.62
C TRP A 127 -19.65 -23.83 13.21
N THR A 128 -20.88 -23.94 12.73
CA THR A 128 -21.43 -25.23 12.26
C THR A 128 -21.87 -25.11 10.81
N ASP A 129 -21.47 -26.04 9.95
CA ASP A 129 -21.99 -26.11 8.58
C ASP A 129 -23.34 -26.85 8.51
N ASN A 130 -23.94 -26.89 7.32
CA ASN A 130 -25.21 -27.58 7.09
C ASN A 130 -25.11 -29.12 7.17
N LEU A 131 -23.89 -29.66 7.31
CA LEU A 131 -23.60 -31.08 7.48
C LEU A 131 -23.36 -31.45 8.96
N GLY A 132 -23.41 -30.48 9.89
CA GLY A 132 -23.22 -30.69 11.32
C GLY A 132 -21.75 -30.64 11.76
N HIS A 133 -20.86 -30.15 10.89
CA HIS A 133 -19.44 -30.03 11.16
C HIS A 133 -19.11 -28.80 11.99
N TYR A 134 -18.39 -28.96 13.09
CA TYR A 134 -18.00 -27.84 13.95
C TYR A 134 -16.60 -27.34 13.63
N TYR A 135 -16.44 -26.04 13.40
CA TYR A 135 -15.17 -25.36 13.18
C TYR A 135 -14.86 -24.43 14.35
N TYR A 136 -13.62 -24.44 14.83
CA TYR A 136 -13.15 -23.47 15.83
C TYR A 136 -12.12 -22.54 15.23
N PHE A 137 -12.36 -21.23 15.36
CA PHE A 137 -11.42 -20.18 15.00
C PHE A 137 -11.11 -19.33 16.25
N GLY A 138 -9.85 -19.00 16.50
CA GLY A 138 -9.45 -18.11 17.60
C GLY A 138 -8.63 -18.75 18.73
N LYS A 139 -8.36 -17.96 19.78
CA LYS A 139 -7.59 -18.39 20.96
C LYS A 139 -8.32 -19.48 21.74
N HIS A 140 -7.56 -20.42 22.29
CA HIS A 140 -8.09 -21.36 23.28
C HIS A 140 -8.55 -20.59 24.54
N GLU A 141 -9.50 -21.15 25.31
CA GLU A 141 -9.94 -20.60 26.61
C GLU A 141 -8.78 -20.39 27.60
N ASP A 142 -7.66 -21.09 27.41
CA ASP A 142 -6.42 -20.94 28.19
C ASP A 142 -5.58 -19.71 27.83
N GLY A 143 -6.02 -18.90 26.85
CA GLY A 143 -5.36 -17.67 26.43
C GLY A 143 -4.17 -17.88 25.48
N SER A 144 -3.86 -19.11 25.07
CA SER A 144 -2.82 -19.38 24.08
C SER A 144 -3.24 -18.88 22.69
N ASP A 145 -2.29 -18.26 21.99
CA ASP A 145 -2.44 -17.90 20.57
C ASP A 145 -2.51 -19.18 19.76
N SER A 146 -3.72 -19.61 19.44
CA SER A 146 -3.93 -20.79 18.61
C SER A 146 -4.19 -20.34 17.19
N ASN A 147 -3.18 -20.52 16.34
CA ASN A 147 -3.35 -20.47 14.89
C ASN A 147 -3.96 -21.79 14.39
N THR A 148 -4.80 -22.48 15.19
CA THR A 148 -5.36 -23.77 14.80
C THR A 148 -6.80 -23.60 14.33
N LEU A 149 -7.10 -24.09 13.13
CA LEU A 149 -8.47 -24.36 12.69
C LEU A 149 -8.76 -25.81 13.04
N GLN A 150 -9.71 -26.03 13.95
CA GLN A 150 -10.15 -27.38 14.30
C GLN A 150 -11.49 -27.67 13.66
N TYR A 151 -11.63 -28.87 13.08
CA TYR A 151 -12.91 -29.37 12.61
C TYR A 151 -13.20 -30.72 13.24
N ARG A 152 -14.41 -30.89 13.78
CA ARG A 152 -14.85 -32.11 14.47
C ARG A 152 -16.07 -32.73 13.80
N THR A 153 -16.01 -34.04 13.55
CA THR A 153 -17.16 -34.92 13.29
C THR A 153 -17.60 -35.62 14.57
N ASP A 154 -18.72 -36.33 14.55
CA ASP A 154 -19.20 -37.14 15.67
C ASP A 154 -18.16 -38.17 16.18
N THR A 155 -17.16 -38.52 15.35
CA THR A 155 -16.18 -39.57 15.65
C THR A 155 -14.73 -39.09 15.75
N ASP A 156 -14.36 -37.98 15.10
CA ASP A 156 -12.96 -37.57 14.96
C ASP A 156 -12.75 -36.06 15.09
N ALA A 157 -11.58 -35.68 15.60
CA ALA A 157 -11.13 -34.29 15.66
C ALA A 157 -9.91 -34.10 14.77
N TYR A 158 -9.98 -33.10 13.90
CA TYR A 158 -8.91 -32.70 13.00
C TYR A 158 -8.45 -31.29 13.34
N ALA A 159 -7.16 -31.04 13.19
CA ALA A 159 -6.57 -29.73 13.42
C ALA A 159 -5.65 -29.36 12.26
N ALA A 160 -5.67 -28.10 11.86
CA ALA A 160 -4.77 -27.52 10.89
C ALA A 160 -4.22 -26.20 11.41
N LEU A 161 -3.03 -25.82 10.98
CA LEU A 161 -2.51 -24.49 11.24
C LEU A 161 -3.05 -23.50 10.22
N TYR A 162 -3.14 -22.23 10.56
CA TYR A 162 -3.46 -21.17 9.61
C TYR A 162 -2.56 -19.94 9.76
N ARG A 163 -2.45 -19.16 8.70
CA ARG A 163 -1.89 -17.81 8.73
C ARG A 163 -2.81 -16.86 8.02
N VAL A 164 -2.88 -15.63 8.52
CA VAL A 164 -3.69 -14.57 7.93
C VAL A 164 -2.97 -14.03 6.69
N LEU A 165 -3.64 -14.05 5.53
CA LEU A 165 -3.14 -13.50 4.27
C LEU A 165 -3.55 -12.04 4.10
N GLN A 166 -4.81 -11.74 4.38
CA GLN A 166 -5.39 -10.41 4.17
C GLN A 166 -6.51 -10.17 5.17
N VAL A 167 -6.63 -8.91 5.62
CA VAL A 167 -7.74 -8.44 6.44
C VAL A 167 -8.25 -7.14 5.82
N SER A 168 -9.58 -7.04 5.75
CA SER A 168 -10.33 -5.83 5.42
C SER A 168 -11.27 -5.49 6.58
N ARG A 169 -12.09 -4.44 6.43
CA ARG A 169 -13.10 -4.10 7.45
C ARG A 169 -14.20 -5.16 7.60
N THR A 170 -14.43 -5.97 6.58
CA THR A 170 -15.58 -6.90 6.52
C THR A 170 -15.16 -8.31 6.10
N SER A 171 -13.86 -8.57 5.95
CA SER A 171 -13.40 -9.88 5.48
C SER A 171 -11.99 -10.20 5.92
N ILE A 172 -11.72 -11.50 6.08
CA ILE A 172 -10.40 -12.04 6.33
C ILE A 172 -10.14 -13.22 5.40
N SER A 173 -8.95 -13.24 4.81
CA SER A 173 -8.44 -14.36 4.03
C SER A 173 -7.34 -15.04 4.83
N ILE A 174 -7.44 -16.36 4.98
CA ILE A 174 -6.44 -17.17 5.68
C ILE A 174 -5.96 -18.30 4.77
N GLU A 175 -4.69 -18.68 4.91
CA GLU A 175 -4.15 -19.91 4.36
C GLU A 175 -4.08 -20.95 5.47
N VAL A 176 -4.64 -22.13 5.21
CA VAL A 176 -4.62 -23.27 6.12
C VAL A 176 -3.60 -24.29 5.61
N TYR A 177 -2.75 -24.76 6.51
CA TYR A 177 -1.63 -25.64 6.22
C TYR A 177 -1.43 -26.66 7.35
N GLU A 178 -0.60 -27.68 7.09
CA GLU A 178 -0.34 -28.76 8.05
C GLU A 178 -1.62 -29.42 8.59
N VAL A 179 -2.60 -29.65 7.70
CA VAL A 179 -3.84 -30.35 8.04
C VAL A 179 -3.51 -31.75 8.55
N LYS A 180 -3.72 -31.99 9.86
CA LYS A 180 -3.56 -33.30 10.48
C LYS A 180 -4.91 -34.00 10.47
N THR A 181 -5.15 -34.74 9.40
CA THR A 181 -6.25 -35.70 9.31
C THR A 181 -5.72 -37.12 9.45
N TYR A 182 -6.54 -38.00 10.03
CA TYR A 182 -6.18 -39.41 10.17
C TYR A 182 -6.11 -40.04 8.78
N GLY A 183 -4.90 -40.37 8.31
CA GLY A 183 -4.69 -41.09 7.05
C GLY A 183 -4.57 -40.26 5.76
N MET A 184 -4.47 -38.92 5.82
CA MET A 184 -4.26 -38.09 4.62
C MET A 184 -2.87 -37.45 4.61
N ALA A 185 -2.33 -37.18 3.42
CA ALA A 185 -1.08 -36.44 3.26
C ALA A 185 -1.29 -34.95 3.60
N PRO A 186 -0.26 -34.26 4.14
CA PRO A 186 -0.34 -32.81 4.40
C PRO A 186 -0.72 -32.03 3.13
N GLY A 187 -1.65 -31.09 3.24
CA GLY A 187 -2.10 -30.23 2.16
C GLY A 187 -2.23 -28.76 2.59
N TYR A 188 -2.43 -27.88 1.59
CA TYR A 188 -2.62 -26.45 1.77
C TYR A 188 -3.93 -26.03 1.08
N THR A 189 -4.71 -25.14 1.71
CA THR A 189 -5.90 -24.55 1.11
C THR A 189 -6.13 -23.12 1.61
N THR A 190 -7.00 -22.36 0.97
CA THR A 190 -7.32 -20.97 1.34
C THR A 190 -8.79 -20.87 1.75
N PHE A 191 -9.04 -20.16 2.85
CA PHE A 191 -10.39 -19.86 3.32
C PHE A 191 -10.62 -18.35 3.26
N ASN A 192 -11.78 -17.94 2.77
CA ASN A 192 -12.23 -16.56 2.81
C ASN A 192 -13.43 -16.49 3.76
N ILE A 193 -13.32 -15.67 4.80
CA ILE A 193 -14.40 -15.43 5.75
C ILE A 193 -14.92 -14.03 5.44
N ASP A 194 -16.18 -13.96 4.99
CA ASP A 194 -16.90 -12.70 4.73
C ASP A 194 -17.84 -12.47 5.90
N THR A 195 -17.69 -11.35 6.60
CA THR A 195 -18.51 -11.06 7.77
C THR A 195 -19.83 -10.37 7.45
N GLY A 196 -20.08 -9.99 6.19
CA GLY A 196 -21.28 -9.25 5.81
C GLY A 196 -21.46 -7.96 6.62
N GLU A 197 -22.70 -7.62 6.97
CA GLU A 197 -23.03 -6.65 8.03
C GLU A 197 -22.76 -7.27 9.41
N GLU A 198 -22.61 -6.45 10.45
CA GLU A 198 -22.21 -6.87 11.80
C GLU A 198 -23.01 -8.10 12.31
N GLY A 199 -22.42 -9.29 12.31
CA GLY A 199 -23.01 -10.55 12.81
C GLY A 199 -23.28 -11.64 11.78
N ASP A 200 -23.18 -11.37 10.47
CA ASP A 200 -23.53 -12.31 9.39
C ASP A 200 -22.31 -13.04 8.80
N ALA A 201 -21.38 -13.51 9.64
CA ALA A 201 -20.17 -14.13 9.11
C ALA A 201 -20.44 -15.47 8.40
N ILE A 202 -20.19 -15.46 7.10
CA ILE A 202 -20.24 -16.61 6.21
C ILE A 202 -18.80 -17.03 5.92
N ILE A 203 -18.47 -18.25 6.34
CA ILE A 203 -17.20 -18.89 5.98
C ILE A 203 -17.36 -19.49 4.58
N HIS A 204 -16.74 -18.84 3.59
CA HIS A 204 -16.66 -19.36 2.23
C HIS A 204 -15.37 -20.19 2.08
N ILE A 205 -15.54 -21.51 2.10
CA ILE A 205 -14.46 -22.48 1.90
C ILE A 205 -14.19 -22.62 0.41
N HIS A 206 -13.25 -21.82 -0.12
CA HIS A 206 -12.79 -21.91 -1.50
C HIS A 206 -11.53 -22.76 -1.59
N GLY A 207 -11.72 -24.06 -1.45
CA GLY A 207 -10.69 -25.03 -1.73
C GLY A 207 -10.85 -26.26 -0.86
N MET A 208 -11.19 -27.38 -1.51
CA MET A 208 -10.60 -28.70 -1.32
C MET A 208 -11.37 -29.72 -2.19
N ASP A 209 -10.85 -30.03 -3.39
CA ASP A 209 -11.24 -31.20 -4.18
C ASP A 209 -10.69 -32.47 -3.52
N TRP A 210 -11.32 -32.95 -2.44
CA TRP A 210 -10.94 -34.21 -1.83
C TRP A 210 -12.07 -35.21 -2.01
N TYR A 211 -11.79 -36.25 -2.79
CA TYR A 211 -12.58 -37.46 -2.77
C TYR A 211 -12.06 -38.34 -1.65
N TYR A 212 -12.99 -38.80 -0.81
CA TYR A 212 -12.77 -39.86 0.16
C TYR A 212 -12.24 -41.11 -0.58
N VAL A 213 -11.00 -41.52 -0.29
CA VAL A 213 -10.55 -42.87 -0.64
C VAL A 213 -10.80 -43.72 0.59
N SER A 214 -11.96 -44.38 0.61
CA SER A 214 -12.22 -45.43 1.59
C SER A 214 -11.23 -46.56 1.38
N ASP A 215 -10.33 -46.80 2.30
CA ASP A 215 -9.69 -48.12 2.39
C ASP A 215 -10.69 -49.08 3.06
N ALA A 216 -11.65 -49.53 2.26
CA ALA A 216 -12.40 -50.75 2.52
C ALA A 216 -12.27 -51.66 1.29
N PRO A 217 -11.51 -52.78 1.37
CA PRO A 217 -11.73 -53.87 0.44
C PRO A 217 -13.10 -54.49 0.73
N LEU A 218 -13.85 -54.72 -0.35
CA LEU A 218 -15.05 -55.55 -0.37
C LEU A 218 -14.67 -57.00 0.01
N PHE A 219 -15.58 -57.63 0.77
CA PHE A 219 -15.66 -59.04 1.20
C PHE A 219 -14.96 -59.42 2.51
#